data_AF-A0A7V4JHN3-F1
#
_entry.id   AF-A0A7V4JHN3-F1
#
_cell.length_a   1.000
_cell.length_b   1.000
_cell.length_c   1.000
_cell.angle_alpha   90.00
_cell.angle_beta   90.00
_cell.angle_gamma   90.00
#
_symmetry.space_group_name_H-M   'P 1'
#
loop_
_entity.id
_entity.type
_entity.pdbx_description
1 polymer ?
#
loop_
_entity_poly.entity_id
_entity_poly.type
_entity_poly.pdbx_seq_one_letter_code
_entity_poly.pdbx_strand_id
1 'polypeptide(L)' 'TGYSGVRWAPVGVRVRNPAFDVTPATHVTAIITERGIAYPPFQQSLAELAV' A
#
# COMPACT_ATOMS: atom_id res chain seq x y z
N THR A 1 13.73 17.30 7.11
CA THR A 1 13.48 16.59 5.84
C THR A 1 13.89 17.48 4.67
N GLY A 2 14.25 16.88 3.54
CA GLY A 2 14.82 17.56 2.37
C GLY A 2 15.27 16.53 1.33
N TYR A 3 15.69 16.99 0.15
CA TYR A 3 16.19 16.15 -0.94
C TYR A 3 17.29 16.87 -1.72
N SER A 4 18.32 16.14 -2.18
CA SER A 4 19.43 16.64 -2.99
C SER A 4 20.10 17.92 -2.46
N GLY A 5 20.34 17.98 -1.14
CA GLY A 5 20.98 19.13 -0.48
C GLY A 5 20.04 20.31 -0.17
N VAL A 6 18.79 20.29 -0.66
CA VAL A 6 17.77 21.30 -0.36
C VAL A 6 16.93 20.88 0.83
N ARG A 7 16.74 21.80 1.78
CA ARG A 7 15.96 21.58 3.00
C ARG A 7 14.64 22.36 2.94
N TRP A 8 13.52 21.67 3.15
CA TRP A 8 12.19 22.31 3.25
C TRP A 8 11.58 22.25 4.65
N ALA A 9 12.15 21.49 5.58
CA ALA A 9 11.68 21.46 6.97
C ALA A 9 12.67 22.15 7.93
N PRO A 10 12.18 22.84 8.98
CA PRO A 10 13.03 23.51 9.97
C PRO A 10 14.04 22.59 10.66
N VAL A 11 15.11 23.19 11.18
CA VAL A 11 16.09 22.49 12.01
C VAL A 11 15.44 22.07 13.33
N GLY A 12 15.69 20.84 13.77
CA GLY A 12 15.21 20.31 15.06
C GLY A 12 13.78 19.78 15.07
N VAL A 13 13.04 19.86 13.95
CA VAL A 13 11.69 19.29 13.88
C VAL A 13 11.75 17.75 13.94
N ARG A 14 10.90 17.16 14.79
CA ARG A 14 10.72 15.70 14.84
C ARG A 14 9.81 15.26 13.70
N VAL A 15 10.15 14.16 13.05
CA VAL A 15 9.38 13.59 11.94
C VAL A 15 9.15 12.10 12.10
N ARG A 16 8.06 11.61 11.54
CA ARG A 16 7.79 10.19 11.33
C ARG A 16 7.58 9.99 9.83
N ASN A 17 8.38 9.12 9.21
CA ASN A 17 8.34 8.89 7.75
C ASN A 17 8.23 7.39 7.45
N PRO A 18 7.09 6.74 7.76
CA PRO A 18 6.86 5.37 7.34
C PRO A 18 6.61 5.35 5.83
N ALA A 19 7.25 4.43 5.11
CA ALA A 19 7.13 4.37 3.66
C ALA A 19 5.78 3.81 3.18
N PHE A 20 5.13 3.00 4.02
CA PHE A 20 3.91 2.28 3.69
C PHE A 20 2.97 2.18 4.90
N ASP A 21 1.72 1.87 4.61
CA ASP A 21 0.71 1.41 5.55
C ASP A 21 -0.03 0.19 4.98
N VAL A 22 -0.99 -0.34 5.74
CA VAL A 22 -1.80 -1.48 5.33
C VAL A 22 -3.26 -1.02 5.20
N THR A 23 -3.83 -1.22 4.02
CA THR A 23 -5.26 -1.02 3.77
C THR A 23 -6.03 -2.31 4.10
N PRO A 24 -7.01 -2.28 5.02
CA PRO A 24 -7.89 -3.41 5.27
C PRO A 24 -8.63 -3.86 3.99
N ALA A 25 -8.81 -5.16 3.85
CA ALA A 25 -9.49 -5.79 2.70
C ALA A 25 -10.90 -5.22 2.43
N THR A 26 -11.61 -4.79 3.48
CA THR A 26 -12.96 -4.21 3.37
C THR A 26 -13.00 -2.88 2.62
N HIS A 27 -11.86 -2.21 2.42
CA HIS A 27 -11.77 -0.98 1.64
C HIS A 27 -11.38 -1.22 0.18
N VAL A 28 -11.18 -2.48 -0.23
CA VAL A 28 -10.76 -2.85 -1.59
C VAL A 28 -11.93 -3.52 -2.32
N THR A 29 -12.38 -2.96 -3.44
CA THR A 29 -13.46 -3.54 -4.25
C THR A 29 -13.02 -4.80 -5.00
N ALA A 30 -11.82 -4.78 -5.58
CA ALA A 30 -11.25 -5.88 -6.34
C ALA A 30 -9.72 -5.80 -6.39
N ILE A 31 -9.05 -6.93 -6.60
CA ILE A 31 -7.61 -7.02 -6.85
C ILE A 31 -7.40 -7.54 -8.27
N ILE A 32 -6.73 -6.75 -9.11
CA ILE A 32 -6.45 -7.09 -10.50
C ILE A 32 -5.07 -7.73 -10.58
N THR A 33 -5.00 -8.90 -11.21
CA THR A 33 -3.76 -9.68 -11.42
C THR A 33 -3.66 -10.08 -12.90
N GLU A 34 -2.51 -10.60 -13.31
CA GLU A 34 -2.31 -11.21 -14.63
C GLU A 34 -3.15 -12.49 -14.85
N ARG A 35 -3.67 -13.08 -13.77
CA ARG A 35 -4.47 -14.31 -13.80
C ARG A 35 -5.98 -14.06 -13.75
N GLY A 36 -6.40 -12.80 -13.61
CA GLY A 36 -7.81 -12.41 -13.51
C GLY A 36 -8.06 -11.39 -12.40
N ILE A 37 -9.35 -11.18 -12.11
CA ILE A 37 -9.83 -10.22 -11.09
C ILE A 37 -10.37 -10.99 -9.90
N ALA A 38 -9.80 -10.77 -8.71
CA ALA A 38 -10.31 -11.28 -7.45
C ALA A 38 -11.30 -10.30 -6.82
N TYR A 39 -12.44 -10.80 -6.33
CA TYR A 39 -13.41 -10.07 -5.51
C TYR A 39 -13.47 -10.66 -4.09
N PRO A 40 -13.99 -9.94 -3.08
CA PRO A 40 -14.23 -10.52 -1.76
C PRO A 40 -15.12 -11.79 -1.83
N PRO A 41 -14.86 -12.82 -1.00
CA PRO A 41 -13.81 -12.91 0.01
C PRO A 41 -12.43 -13.22 -0.59
N PHE A 42 -11.47 -12.31 -0.37
CA PHE A 42 -10.16 -12.36 -1.04
C PHE A 42 -9.32 -13.59 -0.70
N GLN A 43 -9.51 -14.20 0.46
CA GLN A 43 -8.78 -15.43 0.81
C GLN A 43 -9.13 -16.58 -0.14
N GLN A 44 -10.40 -16.71 -0.54
CA GLN A 44 -10.84 -17.76 -1.45
C GLN A 44 -10.50 -17.39 -2.90
N SER A 45 -10.88 -16.19 -3.34
CA SER A 45 -10.71 -15.79 -4.74
C SER A 45 -9.23 -15.68 -5.15
N LEU A 46 -8.34 -15.23 -4.26
CA LEU A 46 -6.90 -15.26 -4.54
C LEU A 46 -6.34 -16.68 -4.55
N ALA A 47 -6.83 -17.57 -3.69
CA ALA A 47 -6.40 -18.97 -3.68
C ALA A 47 -6.80 -19.70 -4.99
N GLU A 48 -7.99 -19.40 -5.51
CA GLU A 48 -8.46 -19.94 -6.81
C GLU A 48 -7.60 -19.45 -7.99
N LEU A 49 -7.12 -18.19 -7.96
CA LEU A 49 -6.26 -17.63 -9.01
C LEU A 49 -4.79 -18.06 -8.89
N ALA A 50 -4.33 -18.47 -7.70
CA ALA A 50 -2.93 -18.83 -7.46
C ALA A 50 -2.51 -20.19 -8.03
N VAL A 51 -3.47 -20.98 -8.55
CA VAL A 51 -3.28 -22.30 -9.15
C VAL A 51 -2.66 -22.21 -10.54
#